data_AF-A5DTP3-F1
#
_entry.id   AF-A5DTP3-F1
#
_cell.length_a   1.000
_cell.length_b   1.000
_cell.length_c   1.000
_cell.angle_alpha   90.00
_cell.angle_beta   90.00
_cell.angle_gamma   90.00
#
_symmetry.space_group_name_H-M   'P 1'
#
loop_
_entity.id
_entity.type
_entity.pdbx_description
1 polymer ?
#
loop_
_entity_poly.entity_id
_entity_poly.type
_entity_poly.pdbx_seq_one_letter_code
_entity_poly.pdbx_strand_id
1 'polypeptide(L)'
;MAKRTLGLGNAARAKKQKLEQEGKSKSPTPSGSEDTTNQLTIELPETVDANDEIAQLRGLYKTYIDSERDSDLILNGIIHECDRLLREKVANSSGSKENQVSAELPAMFYKIYAIALSELANFHTDDIDQVSEFFDASLERVNDGLEKYPTDIDLVFTKAKILINQIVLQYVSQLKLESSVEEAHIKNMDIKGKLDAALRVYESAEKKAKESEDYLAFNSEEYWDILEAVDDLLDIVDNFGRQEEEEEEEEEEEEEEEEKEDHAKKGGELTELDVADAEAFAAAQEKIEGEEKGSETSDNDEEDNEEEEEEEEDEDEEEEIELPETHPLYIIKTTDEYNQWWRDHTLTYLSNLKQLSNASPRLLREVNHRLGQSYLQEAEVPSSVFTTLRYDEDYSGIEELEGLSEDDAKRVAQELIIKALEYLKAAEDKDEPESWVNIAEAMISLANLYEVESKEQEQLYQDAEKILTKANNATNGKYQDALDNLLG
;
A
#
# COMPACT_ATOMS: atom_id res chain seq x y z
N MET A 1 7.39 14.74 22.36
CA MET A 1 7.19 13.88 23.53
C MET A 1 5.71 13.66 23.73
N ALA A 2 5.23 12.66 23.00
CA ALA A 2 3.91 12.07 23.12
C ALA A 2 4.13 10.62 22.66
N LYS A 3 3.91 9.67 23.56
CA LYS A 3 4.13 8.24 23.29
C LYS A 3 3.22 7.83 22.14
N ARG A 4 3.80 7.39 21.02
CA ARG A 4 3.03 6.70 19.97
C ARG A 4 2.57 5.38 20.58
N THR A 5 1.26 5.17 20.68
CA THR A 5 0.72 3.83 20.93
C THR A 5 0.94 3.04 19.66
N LEU A 6 1.88 2.09 19.68
CA LEU A 6 2.14 1.13 18.61
C LEU A 6 0.81 0.56 18.09
N GLY A 7 0.40 1.01 16.89
CA GLY A 7 -0.51 0.25 16.07
C GLY A 7 0.28 -0.90 15.46
N LEU A 8 0.03 -2.12 15.92
CA LEU A 8 0.67 -3.38 15.51
C LEU A 8 0.43 -3.77 14.02
N GLY A 9 0.03 -2.83 13.16
CA GLY A 9 -0.52 -3.10 11.83
C GLY A 9 0.46 -3.05 10.64
N ASN A 10 1.69 -2.55 10.80
CA ASN A 10 2.56 -2.27 9.65
C ASN A 10 3.63 -3.34 9.33
N ALA A 11 3.81 -4.37 10.15
CA ALA A 11 4.83 -5.40 9.92
C ALA A 11 4.44 -6.51 8.90
N ALA A 12 3.23 -6.49 8.32
CA ALA A 12 2.72 -7.62 7.53
C ALA A 12 2.80 -7.48 5.99
N ARG A 13 3.35 -6.37 5.44
CA ARG A 13 3.29 -6.09 3.99
C ARG A 13 4.60 -6.18 3.19
N ALA A 14 5.75 -6.50 3.80
CA ALA A 14 7.04 -6.51 3.10
C ALA A 14 7.47 -7.87 2.47
N LYS A 15 6.78 -8.98 2.73
CA LYS A 15 7.31 -10.35 2.46
C LYS A 15 7.15 -10.92 1.03
N LYS A 16 7.20 -10.11 -0.03
CA LYS A 16 7.11 -10.60 -1.43
C LYS A 16 7.91 -9.77 -2.44
N GLN A 17 9.23 -9.86 -2.40
CA GLN A 17 10.08 -9.91 -3.60
C GLN A 17 11.52 -10.23 -3.19
N LYS A 18 12.18 -11.10 -3.96
CA LYS A 18 13.65 -11.35 -4.00
C LYS A 18 14.18 -12.57 -3.23
N LEU A 19 13.95 -13.77 -3.77
CA LEU A 19 14.83 -14.93 -3.55
C LEU A 19 14.88 -15.78 -4.82
N GLU A 20 16.05 -15.77 -5.48
CA GLU A 20 16.72 -16.92 -6.12
C GLU A 20 17.67 -16.45 -7.24
N GLN A 21 18.94 -16.17 -6.89
CA GLN A 21 20.05 -16.42 -7.81
C GLN A 21 21.43 -16.46 -7.12
N GLU A 22 21.82 -17.61 -6.54
CA GLU A 22 23.24 -17.99 -6.45
C GLU A 22 23.40 -19.52 -6.56
N GLY A 23 24.13 -20.00 -7.58
CA GLY A 23 24.19 -21.44 -7.85
C GLY A 23 25.19 -21.94 -8.91
N LYS A 24 26.47 -21.58 -8.77
CA LYS A 24 27.67 -22.35 -9.22
C LYS A 24 27.97 -22.57 -10.72
N SER A 25 28.91 -21.74 -11.15
CA SER A 25 30.01 -21.91 -12.11
C SER A 25 30.53 -23.33 -12.45
N LYS A 26 30.73 -23.58 -13.76
CA LYS A 26 31.92 -24.21 -14.39
C LYS A 26 31.95 -23.98 -15.91
N SER A 27 33.16 -23.84 -16.42
CA SER A 27 33.58 -23.04 -17.58
C SER A 27 33.99 -23.90 -18.82
N PRO A 28 34.61 -23.36 -19.89
CA PRO A 28 33.97 -23.10 -21.18
C PRO A 28 34.63 -23.86 -22.36
N THR A 29 33.98 -23.94 -23.53
CA THR A 29 34.70 -24.20 -24.81
C THR A 29 33.95 -23.60 -26.01
N PRO A 30 34.63 -22.91 -26.95
CA PRO A 30 34.01 -22.00 -27.92
C PRO A 30 33.77 -22.67 -29.27
N SER A 31 32.68 -22.31 -29.97
CA SER A 31 32.54 -22.35 -31.44
C SER A 31 31.06 -22.30 -31.83
N GLY A 32 30.66 -21.28 -32.58
CA GLY A 32 29.46 -21.37 -33.42
C GLY A 32 28.64 -20.10 -33.42
N SER A 33 28.83 -19.31 -34.47
CA SER A 33 27.94 -18.25 -34.95
C SER A 33 26.46 -18.65 -34.91
N GLU A 34 25.60 -17.84 -34.28
CA GLU A 34 24.18 -17.73 -34.65
C GLU A 34 23.56 -16.47 -34.01
N ASP A 35 23.04 -15.59 -34.87
CA ASP A 35 22.19 -14.44 -34.54
C ASP A 35 20.98 -14.90 -33.70
N THR A 36 21.03 -14.70 -32.39
CA THR A 36 19.85 -14.89 -31.52
C THR A 36 19.01 -13.62 -31.55
N THR A 37 18.17 -13.54 -32.58
CA THR A 37 16.94 -12.75 -32.48
C THR A 37 16.10 -13.38 -31.37
N ASN A 38 16.00 -12.73 -30.21
CA ASN A 38 14.98 -13.03 -29.20
C ASN A 38 13.61 -12.78 -29.83
N GLN A 39 13.09 -13.74 -30.60
CA GLN A 39 11.73 -13.70 -31.12
C GLN A 39 10.77 -13.96 -29.96
N LEU A 40 10.26 -12.87 -29.41
CA LEU A 40 9.19 -12.82 -28.43
C LEU A 40 7.95 -13.54 -29.01
N THR A 41 7.73 -14.78 -28.59
CA THR A 41 6.49 -15.52 -28.90
C THR A 41 5.54 -15.35 -27.72
N ILE A 42 4.80 -14.24 -27.70
CA ILE A 42 3.70 -14.06 -26.75
C ILE A 42 2.48 -14.78 -27.33
N GLU A 43 2.03 -15.84 -26.66
CA GLU A 43 0.78 -16.51 -27.01
C GLU A 43 -0.39 -15.58 -26.70
N LEU A 44 -1.05 -15.09 -27.75
CA LEU A 44 -2.29 -14.35 -27.60
C LEU A 44 -3.38 -15.27 -27.04
N PRO A 45 -4.27 -14.78 -26.16
CA PRO A 45 -5.42 -15.56 -25.71
C PRO A 45 -6.23 -16.08 -26.91
N GLU A 46 -6.69 -17.33 -26.85
CA GLU A 46 -7.41 -17.99 -27.97
C GLU A 46 -8.66 -17.23 -28.45
N THR A 47 -9.17 -16.30 -27.64
CA THR A 47 -10.34 -15.46 -27.92
C THR A 47 -10.04 -14.26 -28.81
N VAL A 48 -8.78 -13.93 -29.05
CA VAL A 48 -8.37 -12.75 -29.84
C VAL A 48 -8.25 -13.13 -31.32
N ASP A 49 -8.99 -12.43 -32.19
CA ASP A 49 -8.87 -12.61 -33.64
C ASP A 49 -7.49 -12.12 -34.11
N ALA A 50 -6.66 -13.02 -34.62
CA ALA A 50 -5.35 -12.73 -35.17
C ALA A 50 -5.37 -11.83 -36.43
N ASN A 51 -6.55 -11.47 -36.95
CA ASN A 51 -6.70 -10.47 -38.01
C ASN A 51 -7.18 -9.11 -37.51
N ASP A 52 -7.56 -8.98 -36.23
CA ASP A 52 -7.91 -7.71 -35.60
C ASP A 52 -6.70 -7.19 -34.82
N GLU A 53 -5.95 -6.29 -35.44
CA GLU A 53 -4.71 -5.75 -34.89
C GLU A 53 -4.93 -4.95 -33.60
N ILE A 54 -6.10 -4.31 -33.45
CA ILE A 54 -6.47 -3.60 -32.23
C ILE A 54 -6.82 -4.59 -31.12
N ALA A 55 -7.48 -5.70 -31.46
CA ALA A 55 -7.72 -6.78 -30.49
C ALA A 55 -6.41 -7.45 -30.04
N GLN A 56 -5.43 -7.60 -30.92
CA GLN A 56 -4.09 -8.08 -30.58
C GLN A 56 -3.38 -7.16 -29.61
N LEU A 57 -3.37 -5.84 -29.88
CA LEU A 57 -2.80 -4.85 -28.98
C LEU A 57 -3.45 -4.91 -27.59
N ARG A 58 -4.78 -5.02 -27.52
CA ARG A 58 -5.51 -5.21 -26.25
C ARG A 58 -5.11 -6.50 -25.54
N GLY A 59 -4.94 -7.59 -26.29
CA GLY A 59 -4.51 -8.89 -25.76
C GLY A 59 -3.13 -8.79 -25.11
N LEU A 60 -2.15 -8.21 -25.82
CA LEU A 60 -0.80 -7.98 -25.29
C LEU A 60 -0.81 -7.11 -24.04
N TYR A 61 -1.56 -6.01 -24.06
CA TYR A 61 -1.68 -5.11 -22.91
C TYR A 61 -2.35 -5.79 -21.73
N LYS A 62 -3.40 -6.59 -21.95
CA LYS A 62 -4.04 -7.37 -20.90
C LYS A 62 -3.06 -8.38 -20.29
N THR A 63 -2.27 -9.08 -21.10
CA THR A 63 -1.22 -9.99 -20.62
C THR A 63 -0.20 -9.26 -19.74
N TYR A 64 0.17 -8.02 -20.10
CA TYR A 64 1.07 -7.21 -19.27
C TYR A 64 0.43 -6.78 -17.94
N ILE A 65 -0.83 -6.31 -17.97
CA ILE A 65 -1.54 -5.89 -16.77
C ILE A 65 -1.76 -7.05 -15.79
N ASP A 66 -2.02 -8.25 -16.33
CA ASP A 66 -2.23 -9.49 -15.58
C ASP A 66 -0.91 -10.19 -15.17
N SER A 67 0.27 -9.70 -15.60
CA SER A 67 1.57 -10.28 -15.23
C SER A 67 2.16 -9.64 -13.96
N GLU A 68 3.28 -10.17 -13.50
CA GLU A 68 4.06 -9.61 -12.36
C GLU A 68 4.78 -8.30 -12.73
N ARG A 69 4.76 -7.89 -14.01
CA ARG A 69 5.38 -6.65 -14.53
C ARG A 69 6.88 -6.50 -14.22
N ASP A 70 7.58 -7.63 -14.09
CA ASP A 70 9.00 -7.75 -13.75
C ASP A 70 9.96 -7.66 -14.97
N SER A 71 9.41 -7.61 -16.18
CA SER A 71 10.18 -7.59 -17.42
C SER A 71 9.68 -6.57 -18.44
N ASP A 72 10.63 -5.82 -19.04
CA ASP A 72 10.40 -4.87 -20.11
C ASP A 72 10.06 -5.54 -21.47
N LEU A 73 10.20 -6.87 -21.58
CA LEU A 73 10.01 -7.62 -22.82
C LEU A 73 8.60 -7.46 -23.38
N ILE A 74 7.57 -7.53 -22.53
CA ILE A 74 6.17 -7.39 -22.96
C ILE A 74 5.89 -5.94 -23.36
N LEU A 75 6.42 -4.96 -22.61
CA LEU A 75 6.31 -3.53 -22.93
C LEU A 75 6.91 -3.19 -24.29
N ASN A 76 8.12 -3.69 -24.56
CA ASN A 76 8.78 -3.54 -25.86
C ASN A 76 7.94 -4.17 -26.99
N GLY A 77 7.33 -5.33 -26.74
CA GLY A 77 6.39 -5.96 -27.67
C GLY A 77 5.16 -5.08 -27.98
N ILE A 78 4.55 -4.48 -26.94
CA ILE A 78 3.42 -3.55 -27.07
C ILE A 78 3.82 -2.31 -27.87
N ILE A 79 4.97 -1.71 -27.58
CA ILE A 79 5.49 -0.53 -28.27
C ILE A 79 5.76 -0.81 -29.75
N HIS A 80 6.38 -1.96 -30.07
CA HIS A 80 6.61 -2.36 -31.45
C HIS A 80 5.31 -2.57 -32.24
N GLU A 81 4.27 -3.12 -31.60
CA GLU A 81 2.95 -3.25 -32.21
C GLU A 81 2.29 -1.88 -32.42
N CYS A 82 2.38 -0.98 -31.44
CA CYS A 82 1.90 0.39 -31.57
C CYS A 82 2.58 1.15 -32.73
N ASP A 83 3.89 1.02 -32.84
CA ASP A 83 4.70 1.56 -33.92
C ASP A 83 4.31 0.99 -35.29
N ARG A 84 4.00 -0.31 -35.36
CA ARG A 84 3.53 -0.96 -36.59
C ARG A 84 2.22 -0.33 -37.05
N LEU A 85 1.25 -0.21 -36.15
CA LEU A 85 -0.07 0.37 -36.43
C LEU A 85 0.03 1.83 -36.88
N LEU A 86 0.91 2.62 -36.28
CA LEU A 86 1.16 4.00 -36.72
C LEU A 86 1.75 4.06 -38.12
N ARG A 87 2.74 3.21 -38.44
CA ARG A 87 3.34 3.15 -39.79
C ARG A 87 2.31 2.73 -40.84
N GLU A 88 1.45 1.75 -40.54
CA GLU A 88 0.36 1.31 -41.42
C GLU A 88 -0.66 2.42 -41.66
N LYS A 89 -1.04 3.16 -40.60
CA LYS A 89 -1.90 4.34 -40.72
C LYS A 89 -1.30 5.42 -41.62
N VAL A 90 -0.01 5.73 -41.45
CA VAL A 90 0.70 6.73 -42.26
C VAL A 90 0.79 6.29 -43.72
N ALA A 91 1.11 5.01 -43.98
CA ALA A 91 1.17 4.44 -45.32
C ALA A 91 -0.20 4.48 -46.03
N ASN A 92 -1.27 4.14 -45.30
CA ASN A 92 -2.65 4.20 -45.83
C ASN A 92 -3.13 5.64 -46.07
N SER A 93 -2.66 6.60 -45.28
CA SER A 93 -3.00 8.03 -45.43
C SER A 93 -2.28 8.68 -46.62
N SER A 94 -1.10 8.17 -47.00
CA SER A 94 -0.30 8.66 -48.13
C SER A 94 -0.62 7.97 -49.46
N GLY A 95 -1.41 6.89 -49.43
CA GLY A 95 -1.99 6.24 -50.61
C GLY A 95 -3.15 7.03 -51.24
N SER A 96 -3.31 6.91 -52.56
CA SER A 96 -4.22 7.68 -53.40
C SER A 96 -5.67 7.76 -52.86
N LYS A 97 -6.28 8.95 -52.98
CA LYS A 97 -7.61 9.39 -52.46
C LYS A 97 -8.83 8.49 -52.73
N GLU A 98 -8.71 7.37 -53.44
CA GLU A 98 -9.86 6.61 -53.95
C GLU A 98 -10.22 5.35 -53.13
N ASN A 99 -9.51 5.04 -52.02
CA ASN A 99 -9.87 3.93 -51.12
C ASN A 99 -9.68 4.23 -49.61
N GLN A 100 -9.72 5.50 -49.19
CA GLN A 100 -9.51 5.92 -47.80
C GLN A 100 -10.70 5.55 -46.88
N VAL A 101 -10.68 4.32 -46.37
CA VAL A 101 -11.20 4.01 -45.04
C VAL A 101 -10.00 3.58 -44.19
N SER A 102 -9.05 4.48 -44.00
CA SER A 102 -8.08 4.33 -42.90
C SER A 102 -8.87 4.63 -41.64
N ALA A 103 -9.34 3.59 -40.95
CA ALA A 103 -10.02 3.77 -39.67
C ALA A 103 -9.06 4.51 -38.73
N GLU A 104 -9.52 5.62 -38.16
CA GLU A 104 -8.73 6.33 -37.15
C GLU A 104 -8.44 5.37 -35.99
N LEU A 105 -7.18 5.32 -35.54
CA LEU A 105 -6.80 4.55 -34.36
C LEU A 105 -7.64 5.03 -33.16
N PRO A 106 -8.30 4.13 -32.42
CA PRO A 106 -9.21 4.47 -31.32
C PRO A 106 -8.47 5.12 -30.15
N ALA A 107 -9.18 5.79 -29.23
CA ALA A 107 -8.58 6.39 -28.02
C ALA A 107 -7.73 5.40 -27.21
N MET A 108 -8.25 4.17 -27.06
CA MET A 108 -7.58 3.04 -26.40
C MET A 108 -6.16 2.75 -26.94
N PHE A 109 -5.93 2.94 -28.25
CA PHE A 109 -4.58 2.81 -28.83
C PHE A 109 -3.60 3.81 -28.20
N TYR A 110 -4.00 5.08 -28.09
CA TYR A 110 -3.17 6.13 -27.52
C TYR A 110 -2.95 5.92 -26.03
N LYS A 111 -3.96 5.42 -25.30
CA LYS A 111 -3.84 5.01 -23.89
C LYS A 111 -2.77 3.93 -23.72
N ILE A 112 -2.91 2.79 -24.40
CA ILE A 112 -1.97 1.67 -24.28
C ILE A 112 -0.56 2.11 -24.63
N TYR A 113 -0.41 2.86 -25.72
CA TYR A 113 0.91 3.27 -26.18
C TYR A 113 1.58 4.23 -25.19
N ALA A 114 0.85 5.21 -24.67
CA ALA A 114 1.37 6.13 -23.68
C ALA A 114 1.75 5.40 -22.37
N ILE A 115 0.90 4.50 -21.87
CA ILE A 115 1.19 3.72 -20.66
C ILE A 115 2.44 2.86 -20.88
N ALA A 116 2.52 2.12 -21.99
CA ALA A 116 3.68 1.27 -22.24
C ALA A 116 5.00 2.05 -22.27
N LEU A 117 4.98 3.27 -22.83
CA LEU A 117 6.14 4.17 -22.82
C LEU A 117 6.48 4.68 -21.43
N SER A 118 5.50 5.05 -20.60
CA SER A 118 5.76 5.52 -19.24
C SER A 118 6.24 4.40 -18.32
N GLU A 119 5.68 3.20 -18.46
CA GLU A 119 6.06 2.04 -17.63
C GLU A 119 7.47 1.53 -17.95
N LEU A 120 7.99 1.79 -19.16
CA LEU A 120 9.40 1.51 -19.46
C LEU A 120 10.37 2.31 -18.56
N ALA A 121 9.97 3.48 -18.06
CA ALA A 121 10.81 4.28 -17.18
C ALA A 121 11.20 3.53 -15.88
N ASN A 122 10.35 2.61 -15.40
CA ASN A 122 10.63 1.78 -14.21
C ASN A 122 11.83 0.84 -14.40
N PHE A 123 12.19 0.50 -15.64
CA PHE A 123 13.32 -0.39 -15.95
C PHE A 123 14.63 0.36 -16.20
N HIS A 124 14.59 1.69 -16.17
CA HIS A 124 15.71 2.55 -16.55
C HIS A 124 15.99 3.64 -15.50
N THR A 125 15.65 3.40 -14.23
CA THR A 125 15.77 4.35 -13.11
C THR A 125 17.18 4.90 -12.90
N ASP A 126 18.21 4.16 -13.34
CA ASP A 126 19.61 4.57 -13.26
C ASP A 126 20.02 5.63 -14.30
N ASP A 127 19.23 5.81 -15.37
CA ASP A 127 19.48 6.78 -16.46
C ASP A 127 18.35 7.80 -16.55
N ILE A 128 18.53 8.94 -15.87
CA ILE A 128 17.52 9.98 -15.75
C ILE A 128 17.23 10.70 -17.08
N ASP A 129 18.22 10.78 -17.97
CA ASP A 129 17.98 11.32 -19.30
C ASP A 129 17.05 10.39 -20.07
N GLN A 130 17.27 9.07 -19.97
CA GLN A 130 16.41 8.06 -20.58
C GLN A 130 15.00 8.04 -19.95
N VAL A 131 14.88 8.13 -18.63
CA VAL A 131 13.60 8.27 -17.92
C VAL A 131 12.82 9.49 -18.42
N SER A 132 13.49 10.63 -18.58
CA SER A 132 12.87 11.84 -19.13
C SER A 132 12.36 11.63 -20.56
N GLU A 133 13.15 10.97 -21.42
CA GLU A 133 12.75 10.68 -22.81
C GLU A 133 11.50 9.79 -22.87
N PHE A 134 11.39 8.79 -22.00
CA PHE A 134 10.20 7.93 -21.92
C PHE A 134 8.94 8.71 -21.50
N PHE A 135 9.05 9.57 -20.50
CA PHE A 135 7.92 10.41 -20.07
C PHE A 135 7.53 11.43 -21.13
N ASP A 136 8.49 12.08 -21.77
CA ASP A 136 8.21 13.03 -22.85
C ASP A 136 7.50 12.34 -24.03
N ALA A 137 7.98 11.16 -24.44
CA ALA A 137 7.35 10.37 -25.48
C ALA A 137 5.94 9.90 -25.08
N SER A 138 5.77 9.43 -23.85
CA SER A 138 4.47 9.02 -23.31
C SER A 138 3.46 10.18 -23.30
N LEU A 139 3.90 11.36 -22.82
CA LEU A 139 3.09 12.58 -22.81
C LEU A 139 2.74 13.05 -24.22
N GLU A 140 3.66 12.95 -25.19
CA GLU A 140 3.36 13.22 -26.60
C GLU A 140 2.23 12.31 -27.10
N ARG A 141 2.28 11.00 -26.82
CA ARG A 141 1.28 10.04 -27.30
C ARG A 141 -0.09 10.21 -26.65
N VAL A 142 -0.17 10.48 -25.35
CA VAL A 142 -1.46 10.75 -24.71
C VAL A 142 -2.05 12.09 -25.18
N ASN A 143 -1.22 13.12 -25.40
CA ASN A 143 -1.68 14.40 -25.95
C ASN A 143 -2.17 14.24 -27.40
N ASP A 144 -1.48 13.48 -28.25
CA ASP A 144 -1.94 13.13 -29.60
C ASP A 144 -3.31 12.44 -29.59
N GLY A 145 -3.57 11.63 -28.56
CA GLY A 145 -4.85 10.99 -28.30
C GLY A 145 -5.92 12.00 -27.91
N LEU A 146 -5.62 12.86 -26.93
CA LEU A 146 -6.53 13.89 -26.43
C LEU A 146 -6.88 14.96 -27.48
N GLU A 147 -5.98 15.25 -28.43
CA GLU A 147 -6.29 16.12 -29.56
C GLU A 147 -7.38 15.53 -30.46
N LYS A 148 -7.41 14.20 -30.62
CA LYS A 148 -8.41 13.49 -31.44
C LYS A 148 -9.67 13.14 -30.66
N TYR A 149 -9.50 12.84 -29.37
CA TYR A 149 -10.56 12.38 -28.47
C TYR A 149 -10.59 13.24 -27.20
N PRO A 150 -10.92 14.55 -27.30
CA PRO A 150 -10.80 15.50 -26.18
C PRO A 150 -11.75 15.24 -25.02
N THR A 151 -12.76 14.38 -25.22
CA THR A 151 -13.79 14.02 -24.21
C THR A 151 -13.57 12.64 -23.61
N ASP A 152 -12.58 11.89 -24.10
CA ASP A 152 -12.27 10.57 -23.61
C ASP A 152 -11.70 10.66 -22.18
N ILE A 153 -12.36 9.99 -21.24
CA ILE A 153 -12.02 10.05 -19.80
C ILE A 153 -10.75 9.24 -19.54
N ASP A 154 -10.63 8.09 -20.18
CA ASP A 154 -9.52 7.15 -20.03
C ASP A 154 -8.19 7.81 -20.38
N LEU A 155 -8.13 8.57 -21.49
CA LEU A 155 -6.93 9.31 -21.87
C LEU A 155 -6.55 10.42 -20.88
N VAL A 156 -7.53 11.05 -20.22
CA VAL A 156 -7.25 12.09 -19.21
C VAL A 156 -6.68 11.46 -17.95
N PHE A 157 -7.26 10.34 -17.48
CA PHE A 157 -6.70 9.58 -16.37
C PHE A 157 -5.31 9.04 -16.69
N THR A 158 -5.10 8.50 -17.88
CA THR A 158 -3.76 8.08 -18.34
C THR A 158 -2.77 9.23 -18.27
N LYS A 159 -3.15 10.44 -18.69
CA LYS A 159 -2.27 11.61 -18.56
C LYS A 159 -1.96 11.95 -17.09
N ALA A 160 -2.93 11.87 -16.19
CA ALA A 160 -2.69 12.06 -14.75
C ALA A 160 -1.69 11.03 -14.21
N LYS A 161 -1.90 9.74 -14.52
CA LYS A 161 -0.98 8.64 -14.14
C LYS A 161 0.46 8.93 -14.57
N ILE A 162 0.65 9.27 -15.84
CA ILE A 162 1.98 9.55 -16.41
C ILE A 162 2.65 10.71 -15.66
N LEU A 163 1.91 11.78 -15.36
CA LEU A 163 2.43 12.95 -14.66
C LEU A 163 2.81 12.64 -13.19
N ILE A 164 2.02 11.81 -12.49
CA ILE A 164 2.32 11.40 -11.11
C ILE A 164 3.58 10.51 -11.08
N ASN A 165 3.64 9.48 -11.94
CA ASN A 165 4.80 8.60 -12.02
C ASN A 165 6.08 9.37 -12.41
N GLN A 166 5.94 10.39 -13.27
CA GLN A 166 7.05 11.27 -13.64
C GLN A 166 7.61 12.02 -12.42
N ILE A 167 6.76 12.41 -11.46
CA ILE A 167 7.22 13.12 -10.27
C ILE A 167 8.16 12.24 -9.44
N VAL A 168 7.75 11.01 -9.16
CA VAL A 168 8.52 10.05 -8.37
C VAL A 168 9.85 9.72 -9.07
N LEU A 169 9.77 9.19 -10.30
CA LEU A 169 10.94 8.61 -10.97
C LEU A 169 11.92 9.64 -11.53
N GLN A 170 11.45 10.81 -11.96
CA GLN A 170 12.30 11.81 -12.60
C GLN A 170 12.78 12.92 -11.64
N TYR A 171 11.96 13.30 -10.65
CA TYR A 171 12.27 14.46 -9.80
C TYR A 171 12.60 14.06 -8.37
N VAL A 172 11.75 13.27 -7.70
CA VAL A 172 11.97 12.89 -6.28
C VAL A 172 13.20 11.98 -6.14
N SER A 173 13.39 11.03 -7.05
CA SER A 173 14.56 10.13 -7.09
C SER A 173 15.92 10.84 -7.14
N GLN A 174 15.95 12.11 -7.54
CA GLN A 174 17.18 12.91 -7.67
C GLN A 174 17.53 13.70 -6.41
N LEU A 175 16.62 13.74 -5.44
CA LEU A 175 16.80 14.54 -4.24
C LEU A 175 17.66 13.82 -3.20
N LYS A 176 18.24 14.63 -2.33
CA LYS A 176 19.02 14.24 -1.14
C LYS A 176 18.58 15.10 0.03
N LEU A 177 18.88 14.69 1.25
CA LEU A 177 18.54 15.44 2.48
C LEU A 177 18.98 16.92 2.43
N GLU A 178 20.14 17.19 1.85
CA GLU A 178 20.72 18.53 1.71
C GLU A 178 20.22 19.32 0.50
N SER A 179 19.32 18.76 -0.30
CA SER A 179 18.80 19.38 -1.51
C SER A 179 18.12 20.71 -1.22
N SER A 180 18.38 21.71 -2.06
CA SER A 180 17.83 23.06 -1.87
C SER A 180 17.29 23.63 -3.17
N VAL A 181 16.12 24.27 -3.09
CA VAL A 181 15.49 25.00 -4.22
C VAL A 181 16.36 26.14 -4.77
N GLU A 182 17.42 26.53 -4.06
CA GLU A 182 18.39 27.52 -4.53
C GLU A 182 19.37 26.95 -5.57
N GLU A 183 19.55 25.64 -5.60
CA GLU A 183 20.46 24.97 -6.53
C GLU A 183 19.92 25.02 -7.97
N ALA A 184 20.80 25.34 -8.92
CA ALA A 184 20.37 25.65 -10.29
C ALA A 184 19.63 24.50 -11.00
N HIS A 185 19.98 23.24 -10.67
CA HIS A 185 19.33 22.06 -11.25
C HIS A 185 17.98 21.76 -10.58
N ILE A 186 17.86 22.00 -9.27
CA ILE A 186 16.64 21.77 -8.47
C ILE A 186 15.61 22.88 -8.68
N LYS A 187 16.06 24.12 -8.83
CA LYS A 187 15.19 25.30 -9.00
C LYS A 187 14.20 25.18 -10.16
N ASN A 188 14.55 24.42 -11.19
CA ASN A 188 13.69 24.21 -12.36
C ASN A 188 12.75 23.00 -12.22
N MET A 189 12.87 22.20 -11.14
CA MET A 189 12.05 21.00 -10.94
C MET A 189 10.63 21.35 -10.49
N ASP A 190 10.40 22.42 -9.72
CA ASP A 190 9.07 22.85 -9.22
C ASP A 190 8.11 21.69 -8.90
N ILE A 191 8.55 20.78 -8.01
CA ILE A 191 7.85 19.52 -7.72
C ILE A 191 6.41 19.78 -7.27
N LYS A 192 6.21 20.76 -6.38
CA LYS A 192 4.88 21.21 -5.94
C LYS A 192 4.00 21.61 -7.13
N GLY A 193 4.50 22.48 -8.01
CA GLY A 193 3.74 22.94 -9.17
C GLY A 193 3.40 21.82 -10.16
N LYS A 194 4.28 20.81 -10.28
CA LYS A 194 4.03 19.61 -11.09
C LYS A 194 2.97 18.71 -10.46
N LEU A 195 3.02 18.49 -9.15
CA LEU A 195 2.00 17.74 -8.42
C LEU A 195 0.64 18.43 -8.58
N ASP A 196 0.55 19.73 -8.27
CA ASP A 196 -0.66 20.53 -8.47
C ASP A 196 -1.21 20.41 -9.91
N ALA A 197 -0.33 20.36 -10.92
CA ALA A 197 -0.74 20.21 -12.32
C ALA A 197 -1.27 18.80 -12.62
N ALA A 198 -0.64 17.76 -12.09
CA ALA A 198 -1.06 16.37 -12.25
C ALA A 198 -2.43 16.13 -11.59
N LEU A 199 -2.61 16.60 -10.36
CA LEU A 199 -3.86 16.49 -9.60
C LEU A 199 -5.02 17.21 -10.31
N ARG A 200 -4.78 18.40 -10.88
CA ARG A 200 -5.78 19.10 -11.72
C ARG A 200 -6.17 18.32 -12.98
N VAL A 201 -5.26 17.53 -13.55
CA VAL A 201 -5.60 16.66 -14.68
C VAL A 201 -6.53 15.56 -14.22
N TYR A 202 -6.26 14.94 -13.06
CA TYR A 202 -7.14 13.94 -12.44
C TYR A 202 -8.54 14.50 -12.16
N GLU A 203 -8.64 15.65 -11.48
CA GLU A 203 -9.91 16.35 -11.22
C GLU A 203 -10.71 16.62 -12.51
N SER A 204 -10.01 16.94 -13.60
CA SER A 204 -10.65 17.18 -14.89
C SER A 204 -11.25 15.91 -15.50
N ALA A 205 -10.68 14.74 -15.24
CA ALA A 205 -11.23 13.44 -15.63
C ALA A 205 -12.50 13.12 -14.84
N GLU A 206 -12.47 13.30 -13.52
CA GLU A 206 -13.65 13.11 -12.67
C GLU A 206 -14.81 14.05 -13.06
N LYS A 207 -14.48 15.31 -13.33
CA LYS A 207 -15.47 16.29 -13.79
C LYS A 207 -16.11 15.85 -15.11
N LYS A 208 -15.31 15.37 -16.06
CA LYS A 208 -15.82 14.84 -17.34
C LYS A 208 -16.74 13.63 -17.13
N ALA A 209 -16.32 12.67 -16.31
CA ALA A 209 -17.12 11.49 -15.98
C ALA A 209 -18.47 11.86 -15.36
N LYS A 210 -18.47 12.83 -14.44
CA LYS A 210 -19.69 13.37 -13.84
C LYS A 210 -20.59 14.09 -14.84
N GLU A 211 -20.02 14.87 -15.75
CA GLU A 211 -20.76 15.59 -16.80
C GLU A 211 -21.37 14.65 -17.85
N SER A 212 -20.72 13.52 -18.14
CA SER A 212 -21.20 12.50 -19.09
C SER A 212 -22.03 11.40 -18.46
N GLU A 213 -22.14 11.36 -17.12
CA GLU A 213 -22.70 10.23 -16.36
C GLU A 213 -22.04 8.88 -16.72
N ASP A 214 -20.75 8.92 -17.10
CA ASP A 214 -19.98 7.74 -17.47
C ASP A 214 -18.98 7.41 -16.35
N TYR A 215 -19.38 6.47 -15.51
CA TYR A 215 -18.60 6.04 -14.36
C TYR A 215 -17.83 4.74 -14.61
N LEU A 216 -17.89 4.17 -15.82
CA LEU A 216 -17.29 2.86 -16.10
C LEU A 216 -15.78 2.83 -15.86
N ALA A 217 -15.10 3.96 -16.11
CA ALA A 217 -13.70 4.17 -15.79
C ALA A 217 -13.36 3.75 -14.35
N PHE A 218 -14.19 4.16 -13.37
CA PHE A 218 -13.95 3.91 -11.94
C PHE A 218 -14.09 2.44 -11.54
N ASN A 219 -14.47 1.53 -12.45
CA ASN A 219 -14.46 0.08 -12.18
C ASN A 219 -13.13 -0.58 -12.59
N SER A 220 -12.14 0.20 -13.04
CA SER A 220 -10.82 -0.27 -13.44
C SER A 220 -9.82 -0.11 -12.31
N GLU A 221 -9.11 -1.19 -11.98
CA GLU A 221 -7.96 -1.17 -11.06
C GLU A 221 -6.93 -0.13 -11.55
N GLU A 222 -6.72 0.01 -12.87
CA GLU A 222 -5.76 0.98 -13.43
C GLU A 222 -5.96 2.46 -13.02
N TYR A 223 -7.19 2.86 -12.67
CA TYR A 223 -7.46 4.24 -12.21
C TYR A 223 -7.45 4.36 -10.71
N TRP A 224 -7.64 3.24 -10.02
CA TRP A 224 -7.33 3.15 -8.61
C TRP A 224 -5.82 3.28 -8.37
N ASP A 225 -5.00 2.63 -9.21
CA ASP A 225 -3.54 2.74 -9.21
C ASP A 225 -3.04 4.21 -9.24
N ILE A 226 -3.84 5.15 -9.76
CA ILE A 226 -3.47 6.58 -9.79
C ILE A 226 -3.55 7.20 -8.40
N LEU A 227 -4.59 6.85 -7.62
CA LEU A 227 -4.73 7.32 -6.25
C LEU A 227 -3.70 6.63 -5.34
N GLU A 228 -3.42 5.34 -5.57
CA GLU A 228 -2.32 4.64 -4.89
C GLU A 228 -0.97 5.30 -5.20
N ALA A 229 -0.69 5.62 -6.46
CA ALA A 229 0.57 6.32 -6.81
C ALA A 229 0.68 7.73 -6.19
N VAL A 230 -0.43 8.38 -5.82
CA VAL A 230 -0.39 9.62 -5.03
C VAL A 230 -0.10 9.32 -3.57
N ASP A 231 -0.74 8.30 -3.00
CA ASP A 231 -0.49 7.80 -1.63
C ASP A 231 1.00 7.46 -1.45
N ASP A 232 1.53 6.61 -2.33
CA ASP A 232 2.94 6.18 -2.32
C ASP A 232 3.89 7.38 -2.44
N LEU A 233 3.55 8.39 -3.26
CA LEU A 233 4.34 9.62 -3.36
C LEU A 233 4.35 10.41 -2.03
N LEU A 234 3.22 10.45 -1.32
CA LEU A 234 3.14 11.13 -0.02
C LEU A 234 3.92 10.34 1.04
N ASP A 235 3.83 9.02 1.04
CA ASP A 235 4.62 8.15 1.92
C ASP A 235 6.13 8.34 1.70
N ILE A 236 6.58 8.40 0.43
CA ILE A 236 7.97 8.71 0.08
C ILE A 236 8.39 10.08 0.61
N VAL A 237 7.50 11.08 0.56
CA VAL A 237 7.77 12.44 1.03
C VAL A 237 7.86 12.50 2.55
N ASP A 238 6.96 11.82 3.25
CA ASP A 238 6.88 11.81 4.71
C ASP A 238 8.05 11.05 5.33
N ASN A 239 8.43 9.93 4.72
CA ASN A 239 9.59 9.13 5.12
C ASN A 239 10.90 9.57 4.46
N PHE A 240 10.91 10.69 3.72
CA PHE A 240 12.07 11.10 2.93
C PHE A 240 13.33 11.24 3.78
N GLY A 241 14.30 10.37 3.51
CA GLY A 241 15.61 10.34 4.14
C GLY A 241 15.65 9.64 5.50
N ARG A 242 14.54 9.07 5.98
CA ARG A 242 14.60 8.05 7.03
C ARG A 242 15.36 6.87 6.43
N GLN A 243 16.33 6.35 7.16
CA GLN A 243 16.87 5.05 6.79
C GLN A 243 15.72 4.10 7.09
N GLU A 244 15.14 3.49 6.07
CA GLU A 244 14.36 2.29 6.31
C GLU A 244 15.37 1.34 6.99
N GLU A 245 15.17 1.05 8.26
CA GLU A 245 15.74 -0.15 8.88
C GLU A 245 15.06 -1.35 8.20
N GLU A 246 15.44 -1.56 6.94
CA GLU A 246 15.14 -2.79 6.22
C GLU A 246 15.91 -3.91 6.92
N GLU A 247 15.19 -4.71 7.70
CA GLU A 247 15.38 -6.17 7.77
C GLU A 247 16.59 -6.72 8.57
N GLU A 248 17.18 -6.02 9.55
CA GLU A 248 18.13 -6.69 10.47
C GLU A 248 17.43 -7.61 11.49
N GLU A 249 16.14 -7.43 11.77
CA GLU A 249 15.38 -8.28 12.72
C GLU A 249 14.92 -9.63 12.12
N GLU A 250 14.77 -9.75 10.80
CA GLU A 250 14.32 -11.02 10.19
C GLU A 250 15.47 -12.05 10.00
N GLU A 251 16.74 -11.61 9.96
CA GLU A 251 17.89 -12.54 9.89
C GLU A 251 18.17 -13.25 11.23
N GLU A 252 17.83 -12.63 12.38
CA GLU A 252 18.02 -13.27 13.70
C GLU A 252 16.94 -14.33 14.02
N GLU A 253 15.69 -14.16 13.58
CA GLU A 253 14.63 -15.16 13.80
C GLU A 253 14.78 -16.42 12.92
N GLU A 254 15.28 -16.30 11.68
CA GLU A 254 15.55 -17.46 10.83
C GLU A 254 16.75 -18.30 11.32
N GLU A 255 17.79 -17.66 11.91
CA GLU A 255 18.91 -18.40 12.52
C GLU A 255 18.48 -19.16 13.80
N GLU A 256 17.56 -18.60 14.60
CA GLU A 256 17.04 -19.28 15.80
C GLU A 256 16.13 -20.49 15.50
N GLU A 257 15.33 -20.46 14.43
CA GLU A 257 14.50 -21.60 14.03
C GLU A 257 15.32 -22.74 13.42
N GLU A 258 16.37 -22.43 12.65
CA GLU A 258 17.28 -23.47 12.12
C GLU A 258 18.07 -24.19 13.24
N GLU A 259 18.47 -23.48 14.30
CA GLU A 259 19.14 -24.12 15.46
C GLU A 259 18.20 -25.01 16.29
N LYS A 260 16.90 -24.66 16.39
CA LYS A 260 15.89 -25.46 17.11
C LYS A 260 15.49 -26.73 16.32
N GLU A 261 15.44 -26.69 14.98
CA GLU A 261 15.16 -27.87 14.15
C GLU A 261 16.32 -28.90 14.14
N ASP A 262 17.57 -28.45 14.20
CA ASP A 262 18.73 -29.35 14.19
C ASP A 262 18.94 -30.08 15.53
N HIS A 263 18.36 -29.55 16.61
CA HIS A 263 18.31 -30.24 17.90
C HIS A 263 17.19 -31.29 18.01
N ALA A 264 16.10 -31.17 17.25
CA ALA A 264 14.98 -32.11 17.28
C ALA A 264 15.20 -33.38 16.41
N LYS A 265 16.02 -33.32 15.35
CA LYS A 265 16.23 -34.44 14.40
C LYS A 265 17.17 -35.56 14.90
N LYS A 266 17.61 -35.53 16.17
CA LYS A 266 18.46 -36.59 16.79
C LYS A 266 17.73 -37.57 17.71
N GLY A 267 16.40 -37.53 17.79
CA GLY A 267 15.61 -38.41 18.65
C GLY A 267 14.52 -39.21 17.93
N GLY A 268 14.77 -40.49 17.69
CA GLY A 268 13.74 -41.52 17.86
C GLY A 268 12.78 -41.80 16.70
N GLU A 269 13.23 -42.66 15.80
CA GLU A 269 12.43 -43.58 14.98
C GLU A 269 11.39 -44.34 15.82
N LEU A 270 10.08 -44.17 15.56
CA LEU A 270 9.03 -45.19 15.81
C LEU A 270 7.73 -44.86 15.06
N THR A 271 7.17 -45.90 14.49
CA THR A 271 6.22 -45.95 13.36
C THR A 271 4.73 -45.90 13.75
N GLU A 272 3.94 -45.47 12.76
CA GLU A 272 2.47 -45.48 12.59
C GLU A 272 1.67 -46.56 13.36
N LEU A 273 0.61 -46.12 14.06
CA LEU A 273 -0.62 -46.90 14.22
C LEU A 273 -1.82 -46.01 14.64
N ASP A 274 -2.89 -46.17 13.89
CA ASP A 274 -4.23 -45.58 13.98
C ASP A 274 -4.78 -45.37 15.40
N VAL A 275 -5.28 -44.17 15.73
CA VAL A 275 -6.47 -44.04 16.61
C VAL A 275 -7.23 -42.74 16.30
N ALA A 276 -8.48 -42.89 15.90
CA ALA A 276 -9.50 -41.86 15.77
C ALA A 276 -10.01 -41.38 17.17
N ASP A 277 -10.80 -40.30 17.18
CA ASP A 277 -11.53 -39.72 18.33
C ASP A 277 -10.72 -38.83 19.28
N ALA A 278 -10.61 -37.55 18.92
CA ALA A 278 -10.28 -36.46 19.84
C ALA A 278 -11.29 -35.29 19.70
N GLU A 279 -12.59 -35.61 19.80
CA GLU A 279 -13.67 -34.65 20.06
C GLU A 279 -14.35 -35.06 21.38
N ALA A 280 -13.84 -34.63 22.56
CA ALA A 280 -14.59 -34.80 23.83
C ALA A 280 -14.07 -34.09 25.10
N PHE A 281 -12.88 -33.48 25.18
CA PHE A 281 -12.27 -33.23 26.50
C PHE A 281 -12.42 -31.83 27.12
N ALA A 282 -13.04 -30.84 26.46
CA ALA A 282 -13.03 -29.45 26.94
C ALA A 282 -14.32 -28.96 27.65
N ALA A 283 -15.20 -29.85 28.11
CA ALA A 283 -16.45 -29.45 28.77
C ALA A 283 -16.75 -30.26 30.04
N ALA A 284 -16.10 -29.94 31.17
CA ALA A 284 -16.64 -30.13 32.53
C ALA A 284 -15.61 -29.76 33.61
N GLN A 285 -15.63 -28.53 34.13
CA GLN A 285 -15.28 -28.28 35.53
C GLN A 285 -15.79 -26.90 35.99
N GLU A 286 -17.07 -26.86 36.36
CA GLU A 286 -17.66 -25.81 37.17
C GLU A 286 -18.36 -26.49 38.36
N LYS A 287 -18.24 -25.89 39.55
CA LYS A 287 -18.77 -26.28 40.88
C LYS A 287 -18.07 -27.42 41.61
N ILE A 288 -17.43 -27.06 42.73
CA ILE A 288 -17.88 -27.42 44.09
C ILE A 288 -17.20 -26.47 45.09
N GLU A 289 -18.03 -25.71 45.81
CA GLU A 289 -17.72 -24.95 47.02
C GLU A 289 -17.46 -25.90 48.20
N GLY A 290 -16.62 -25.49 49.17
CA GLY A 290 -16.54 -26.18 50.45
C GLY A 290 -15.37 -25.76 51.33
N GLU A 291 -15.65 -24.84 52.24
CA GLU A 291 -14.82 -24.31 53.33
C GLU A 291 -14.06 -25.38 54.14
N GLU A 292 -12.84 -25.09 54.61
CA GLU A 292 -12.47 -25.18 56.04
C GLU A 292 -11.09 -24.57 56.36
N LYS A 293 -10.97 -24.12 57.61
CA LYS A 293 -9.99 -23.17 58.19
C LYS A 293 -8.72 -23.83 58.75
N GLY A 294 -7.68 -22.98 58.91
CA GLY A 294 -6.61 -23.09 59.92
C GLY A 294 -5.25 -23.40 59.30
N SER A 295 -4.09 -22.95 59.78
CA SER A 295 -3.70 -22.16 60.95
C SER A 295 -2.18 -21.92 60.80
N GLU A 296 -1.75 -20.69 61.09
CA GLU A 296 -0.43 -20.13 61.46
C GLU A 296 0.91 -20.92 61.39
N THR A 297 1.96 -20.08 61.27
CA THR A 297 3.42 -20.23 61.55
C THR A 297 4.28 -20.77 60.41
N SER A 298 5.52 -20.34 60.17
CA SER A 298 6.42 -19.24 60.62
C SER A 298 7.74 -19.48 59.85
N ASP A 299 8.32 -18.41 59.32
CA ASP A 299 9.75 -18.15 59.08
C ASP A 299 10.69 -19.32 58.73
N ASN A 300 11.25 -19.28 57.52
CA ASN A 300 12.64 -19.67 57.31
C ASN A 300 13.23 -18.95 56.09
N ASP A 301 14.22 -18.09 56.36
CA ASP A 301 15.19 -17.52 55.43
C ASP A 301 16.06 -18.62 54.81
N GLU A 302 16.37 -18.52 53.52
CA GLU A 302 17.52 -19.09 52.79
C GLU A 302 17.41 -18.51 51.36
N GLU A 303 18.05 -17.37 51.06
CA GLU A 303 19.35 -17.27 50.37
C GLU A 303 19.44 -18.22 49.16
N ASP A 304 19.10 -17.73 47.96
CA ASP A 304 19.76 -18.08 46.68
C ASP A 304 19.17 -17.27 45.52
N ASN A 305 20.04 -16.99 44.54
CA ASN A 305 19.78 -16.58 43.16
C ASN A 305 19.29 -15.16 42.90
N GLU A 306 19.71 -14.47 41.84
CA GLU A 306 20.80 -14.57 40.86
C GLU A 306 20.73 -13.18 40.17
N GLU A 307 21.85 -12.71 39.63
CA GLU A 307 21.97 -11.40 38.99
C GLU A 307 21.09 -11.33 37.73
N GLU A 308 19.96 -10.62 37.79
CA GLU A 308 19.24 -10.13 36.61
C GLU A 308 19.69 -8.68 36.38
N GLU A 309 20.72 -8.51 35.54
CA GLU A 309 20.99 -7.24 34.89
C GLU A 309 19.86 -7.04 33.88
N GLU A 310 18.88 -6.20 34.24
CA GLU A 310 17.88 -5.66 33.31
C GLU A 310 18.64 -4.87 32.25
N GLU A 311 18.87 -5.48 31.08
CA GLU A 311 19.20 -4.77 29.86
C GLU A 311 17.96 -3.94 29.52
N GLU A 312 18.01 -2.64 29.85
CA GLU A 312 17.09 -1.65 29.29
C GLU A 312 17.28 -1.73 27.77
N GLU A 313 16.36 -2.40 27.07
CA GLU A 313 16.10 -2.20 25.65
C GLU A 313 15.76 -0.71 25.49
N ASP A 314 16.79 0.09 25.21
CA ASP A 314 16.63 1.43 24.68
C ASP A 314 15.90 1.27 23.34
N GLU A 315 14.55 1.31 23.36
CA GLU A 315 13.72 1.45 22.16
C GLU A 315 14.26 2.68 21.40
N ASP A 316 14.98 2.44 20.31
CA ASP A 316 15.58 3.47 19.49
C ASP A 316 14.47 4.41 18.99
N GLU A 317 14.36 5.59 19.63
CA GLU A 317 13.43 6.63 19.21
C GLU A 317 13.81 7.04 17.77
N GLU A 318 13.06 6.55 16.77
CA GLU A 318 13.22 6.96 15.37
C GLU A 318 13.12 8.50 15.28
N GLU A 319 14.26 9.19 15.23
CA GLU A 319 14.30 10.64 15.18
C GLU A 319 13.59 11.14 13.91
N GLU A 320 12.50 11.88 14.08
CA GLU A 320 11.77 12.46 12.96
C GLU A 320 12.66 13.44 12.19
N ILE A 321 12.98 13.08 10.94
CA ILE A 321 13.82 13.91 10.08
C ILE A 321 13.04 15.14 9.59
N GLU A 322 13.33 16.28 10.21
CA GLU A 322 12.86 17.58 9.76
C GLU A 322 13.65 18.06 8.52
N LEU A 323 12.95 18.29 7.42
CA LEU A 323 13.54 18.88 6.21
C LEU A 323 13.68 20.40 6.38
N PRO A 324 14.75 21.03 5.85
CA PRO A 324 14.86 22.48 5.89
C PRO A 324 13.80 23.14 5.00
N GLU A 325 13.35 24.36 5.34
CA GLU A 325 12.36 25.12 4.54
C GLU A 325 12.75 25.31 3.06
N THR A 326 14.05 25.24 2.76
CA THR A 326 14.60 25.34 1.41
C THR A 326 14.54 24.03 0.63
N HIS A 327 14.17 22.91 1.26
CA HIS A 327 14.08 21.61 0.59
C HIS A 327 12.86 21.59 -0.36
N PRO A 328 12.97 21.03 -1.58
CA PRO A 328 11.86 20.98 -2.54
C PRO A 328 10.60 20.29 -2.05
N LEU A 329 10.75 19.30 -1.16
CA LEU A 329 9.64 18.54 -0.57
C LEU A 329 9.09 19.15 0.72
N TYR A 330 9.75 20.17 1.29
CA TYR A 330 9.35 20.74 2.59
C TYR A 330 7.87 21.15 2.61
N ILE A 331 7.42 21.85 1.57
CA ILE A 331 6.03 22.33 1.48
C ILE A 331 5.05 21.16 1.36
N ILE A 332 5.44 20.06 0.70
CA ILE A 332 4.58 18.88 0.52
C ILE A 332 4.48 18.12 1.85
N LYS A 333 5.62 17.87 2.52
CA LYS A 333 5.69 17.17 3.82
C LYS A 333 4.97 17.92 4.95
N THR A 334 5.04 19.25 4.96
CA THR A 334 4.52 20.06 6.08
C THR A 334 3.07 20.52 5.88
N THR A 335 2.41 20.13 4.79
CA THR A 335 1.02 20.51 4.52
C THR A 335 0.12 19.28 4.44
N ASP A 336 -1.04 19.33 5.09
CA ASP A 336 -2.08 18.29 4.94
C ASP A 336 -2.88 18.45 3.63
N GLU A 337 -2.57 19.46 2.79
CA GLU A 337 -3.29 19.75 1.55
C GLU A 337 -3.42 18.52 0.63
N TYR A 338 -2.36 17.72 0.49
CA TYR A 338 -2.34 16.58 -0.43
C TYR A 338 -2.97 15.33 0.17
N ASN A 339 -2.78 15.08 1.47
CA ASN A 339 -3.50 14.03 2.19
C ASN A 339 -5.01 14.28 2.16
N GLN A 340 -5.43 15.54 2.39
CA GLN A 340 -6.83 15.93 2.27
C GLN A 340 -7.34 15.80 0.83
N TRP A 341 -6.55 16.21 -0.16
CA TRP A 341 -6.88 15.99 -1.58
C TRP A 341 -7.09 14.51 -1.87
N TRP A 342 -6.16 13.65 -1.45
CA TRP A 342 -6.24 12.21 -1.66
C TRP A 342 -7.50 11.62 -1.00
N ARG A 343 -7.83 12.01 0.23
CA ARG A 343 -9.04 11.56 0.92
C ARG A 343 -10.32 12.00 0.17
N ASP A 344 -10.41 13.28 -0.20
CA ASP A 344 -11.57 13.83 -0.90
C ASP A 344 -11.81 13.17 -2.27
N HIS A 345 -10.73 12.87 -2.99
CA HIS A 345 -10.78 12.23 -4.30
C HIS A 345 -11.00 10.71 -4.19
N THR A 346 -10.52 10.06 -3.13
CA THR A 346 -10.85 8.66 -2.84
C THR A 346 -12.34 8.50 -2.46
N LEU A 347 -12.91 9.44 -1.70
CA LEU A 347 -14.35 9.50 -1.45
C LEU A 347 -15.16 9.71 -2.74
N THR A 348 -14.66 10.57 -3.63
CA THR A 348 -15.28 10.81 -4.94
C THR A 348 -15.22 9.56 -5.83
N TYR A 349 -14.07 8.88 -5.86
CA TYR A 349 -13.88 7.59 -6.52
C TYR A 349 -14.89 6.56 -6.01
N LEU A 350 -14.97 6.37 -4.68
CA LEU A 350 -15.91 5.44 -4.06
C LEU A 350 -17.37 5.76 -4.40
N SER A 351 -17.74 7.04 -4.41
CA SER A 351 -19.08 7.50 -4.76
C SER A 351 -19.43 7.19 -6.22
N ASN A 352 -18.48 7.40 -7.14
CA ASN A 352 -18.64 7.09 -8.57
C ASN A 352 -18.71 5.58 -8.82
N LEU A 353 -17.83 4.80 -8.17
CA LEU A 353 -17.85 3.34 -8.22
C LEU A 353 -19.21 2.78 -7.75
N LYS A 354 -19.78 3.34 -6.68
CA LYS A 354 -21.12 2.98 -6.16
C LYS A 354 -22.28 3.33 -7.12
N GLN A 355 -22.06 4.16 -8.15
CA GLN A 355 -23.08 4.40 -9.20
C GLN A 355 -23.21 3.19 -10.14
N LEU A 356 -22.23 2.29 -10.17
CA LEU A 356 -22.23 1.13 -11.06
C LEU A 356 -22.98 -0.04 -10.44
N SER A 357 -23.93 -0.60 -11.19
CA SER A 357 -24.66 -1.81 -10.77
C SER A 357 -23.79 -3.07 -10.65
N ASN A 358 -22.61 -3.04 -11.27
CA ASN A 358 -21.63 -4.13 -11.37
C ASN A 358 -20.25 -3.69 -10.87
N ALA A 359 -20.21 -2.79 -9.89
CA ALA A 359 -18.98 -2.41 -9.21
C ALA A 359 -18.22 -3.65 -8.70
N SER A 360 -16.91 -3.69 -8.94
CA SER A 360 -16.04 -4.78 -8.47
C SER A 360 -16.08 -4.85 -6.94
N PRO A 361 -16.50 -5.99 -6.34
CA PRO A 361 -16.53 -6.13 -4.89
C PRO A 361 -15.13 -6.04 -4.27
N ARG A 362 -14.10 -6.50 -4.97
CA ARG A 362 -12.69 -6.39 -4.53
C ARG A 362 -12.27 -4.92 -4.45
N LEU A 363 -12.51 -4.17 -5.52
CA LEU A 363 -12.18 -2.75 -5.57
C LEU A 363 -12.96 -1.93 -4.54
N LEU A 364 -14.25 -2.25 -4.34
CA LEU A 364 -15.02 -1.64 -3.25
C LEU A 364 -14.35 -1.89 -1.90
N ARG A 365 -13.93 -3.13 -1.60
CA ARG A 365 -13.24 -3.41 -0.33
C ARG A 365 -11.94 -2.64 -0.20
N GLU A 366 -11.10 -2.65 -1.23
CA GLU A 366 -9.81 -1.95 -1.22
C GLU A 366 -9.96 -0.44 -0.96
N VAL A 367 -10.86 0.23 -1.70
CA VAL A 367 -11.09 1.67 -1.53
C VAL A 367 -11.61 1.99 -0.13
N ASN A 368 -12.50 1.17 0.44
CA ASN A 368 -12.96 1.36 1.82
C ASN A 368 -11.83 1.05 2.81
N HIS A 369 -10.98 0.05 2.56
CA HIS A 369 -9.86 -0.28 3.43
C HIS A 369 -8.89 0.90 3.55
N ARG A 370 -8.46 1.46 2.42
CA ARG A 370 -7.57 2.64 2.39
C ARG A 370 -8.19 3.88 3.04
N LEU A 371 -9.47 4.16 2.80
CA LEU A 371 -10.16 5.25 3.51
C LEU A 371 -10.18 5.02 5.03
N GLY A 372 -10.40 3.77 5.44
CA GLY A 372 -10.34 3.37 6.84
C GLY A 372 -8.99 3.69 7.47
N GLN A 373 -7.91 3.25 6.83
CA GLN A 373 -6.54 3.50 7.29
C GLN A 373 -6.19 4.99 7.33
N SER A 374 -6.54 5.74 6.28
CA SER A 374 -6.26 7.17 6.23
C SER A 374 -6.95 7.96 7.36
N TYR A 375 -8.18 7.58 7.73
CA TYR A 375 -8.83 8.19 8.90
C TYR A 375 -8.23 7.77 10.24
N LEU A 376 -7.62 6.58 10.35
CA LEU A 376 -6.87 6.19 11.54
C LEU A 376 -5.58 7.01 11.66
N GLN A 377 -4.84 7.15 10.56
CA GLN A 377 -3.62 7.97 10.50
C GLN A 377 -3.92 9.43 10.87
N GLU A 378 -4.98 10.03 10.32
CA GLU A 378 -5.42 11.38 10.71
C GLU A 378 -5.81 11.47 12.19
N ALA A 379 -6.27 10.36 12.79
CA ALA A 379 -6.62 10.31 14.21
C ALA A 379 -5.42 10.20 15.14
N GLU A 380 -4.21 9.90 14.67
CA GLU A 380 -3.03 9.70 15.51
C GLU A 380 -2.67 10.96 16.29
N VAL A 381 -2.56 12.10 15.61
CA VAL A 381 -2.24 13.40 16.24
C VAL A 381 -3.24 13.77 17.34
N PRO A 382 -4.56 13.87 17.08
CA PRO A 382 -5.52 14.21 18.13
C PRO A 382 -5.62 13.13 19.23
N SER A 383 -5.40 11.84 18.90
CA SER A 383 -5.35 10.78 19.92
C SER A 383 -4.14 10.96 20.84
N SER A 384 -2.96 11.22 20.25
CA SER A 384 -1.70 11.46 20.95
C SER A 384 -1.81 12.69 21.84
N VAL A 385 -2.31 13.81 21.31
CA VAL A 385 -2.57 15.04 22.07
C VAL A 385 -3.50 14.77 23.26
N PHE A 386 -4.60 14.04 23.04
CA PHE A 386 -5.50 13.68 24.14
C PHE A 386 -4.78 12.85 25.21
N THR A 387 -4.05 11.80 24.81
CA THR A 387 -3.34 10.94 25.77
C THR A 387 -2.28 11.70 26.56
N THR A 388 -1.52 12.59 25.91
CA THR A 388 -0.50 13.42 26.56
C THR A 388 -1.13 14.40 27.54
N LEU A 389 -2.13 15.18 27.11
CA LEU A 389 -2.77 16.16 28.00
C LEU A 389 -3.47 15.49 29.20
N ARG A 390 -4.01 14.28 29.02
CA ARG A 390 -4.78 13.56 30.03
C ARG A 390 -3.93 12.79 31.04
N TYR A 391 -2.89 12.11 30.56
CA TYR A 391 -2.18 11.08 31.33
C TYR A 391 -0.70 11.38 31.54
N ASP A 392 -0.09 12.29 30.77
CA ASP A 392 1.31 12.66 30.96
C ASP A 392 1.46 13.70 32.07
N GLU A 393 2.11 13.31 33.17
CA GLU A 393 2.32 14.18 34.32
C GLU A 393 3.14 15.43 33.95
N ASP A 394 4.04 15.34 32.96
CA ASP A 394 4.90 16.45 32.52
C ASP A 394 4.09 17.58 31.84
N TYR A 395 2.90 17.25 31.35
CA TYR A 395 1.98 18.19 30.70
C TYR A 395 0.87 18.68 31.65
N SER A 396 0.93 18.34 32.94
CA SER A 396 -0.03 18.77 33.95
C SER A 396 -0.19 20.30 33.99
N GLY A 397 -1.38 20.79 33.60
CA GLY A 397 -1.73 22.21 33.61
C GLY A 397 -1.51 22.94 32.29
N ILE A 398 -1.06 22.24 31.24
CA ILE A 398 -1.12 22.73 29.86
C ILE A 398 -2.57 22.59 29.37
N GLU A 399 -3.17 23.69 28.89
CA GLU A 399 -4.57 23.69 28.46
C GLU A 399 -4.74 23.21 27.00
N GLU A 400 -3.71 23.39 26.16
CA GLU A 400 -3.73 23.07 24.74
C GLU A 400 -2.36 22.55 24.27
N LEU A 401 -2.37 21.56 23.40
CA LEU A 401 -1.20 21.03 22.70
C LEU A 401 -1.56 20.91 21.21
N GLU A 402 -0.67 21.35 20.33
CA GLU A 402 -0.91 21.43 18.87
C GLU A 402 -2.20 22.20 18.48
N GLY A 403 -2.63 23.14 19.32
CA GLY A 403 -3.85 23.93 19.11
C GLY A 403 -5.15 23.20 19.42
N LEU A 404 -5.08 22.02 20.06
CA LEU A 404 -6.22 21.26 20.54
C LEU A 404 -6.23 21.22 22.07
N SER A 405 -7.40 21.46 22.66
CA SER A 405 -7.66 21.18 24.07
C SER A 405 -7.87 19.67 24.28
N GLU A 406 -7.79 19.19 25.53
CA GLU A 406 -8.07 17.78 25.87
C GLU A 406 -9.43 17.30 25.31
N ASP A 407 -10.48 18.10 25.51
CA ASP A 407 -11.84 17.80 25.05
C ASP A 407 -11.96 17.83 23.51
N ASP A 408 -11.29 18.78 22.85
CA ASP A 408 -11.28 18.88 21.39
C ASP A 408 -10.51 17.72 20.75
N ALA A 409 -9.33 17.40 21.28
CA ALA A 409 -8.49 16.30 20.82
C ALA A 409 -9.25 14.97 20.93
N LYS A 410 -9.85 14.69 22.09
CA LYS A 410 -10.72 13.52 22.29
C LYS A 410 -11.85 13.46 21.28
N ARG A 411 -12.60 14.55 21.12
CA ARG A 411 -13.76 14.60 20.23
C ARG A 411 -13.35 14.36 18.77
N VAL A 412 -12.29 15.04 18.30
CA VAL A 412 -11.80 14.91 16.92
C VAL A 412 -11.30 13.49 16.67
N ALA A 413 -10.48 12.94 17.57
CA ALA A 413 -10.00 11.57 17.46
C ALA A 413 -11.14 10.54 17.42
N GLN A 414 -12.14 10.68 18.30
CA GLN A 414 -13.34 9.82 18.28
C GLN A 414 -14.10 9.92 16.95
N GLU A 415 -14.33 11.14 16.44
CA GLU A 415 -15.02 11.35 15.17
C GLU A 415 -14.28 10.71 13.99
N LEU A 416 -12.94 10.78 13.97
CA LEU A 416 -12.10 10.18 12.94
C LEU A 416 -12.09 8.65 13.03
N ILE A 417 -11.87 8.07 14.21
CA ILE A 417 -11.84 6.61 14.38
C ILE A 417 -13.23 5.99 14.12
N ILE A 418 -14.31 6.68 14.47
CA ILE A 418 -15.67 6.22 14.11
C ILE A 418 -15.83 6.15 12.60
N LYS A 419 -15.38 7.16 11.84
CA LYS A 419 -15.39 7.11 10.37
C LYS A 419 -14.50 6.00 9.84
N ALA A 420 -13.29 5.83 10.40
CA ALA A 420 -12.40 4.73 10.03
C ALA A 420 -13.11 3.37 10.16
N LEU A 421 -13.76 3.13 11.31
CA LEU A 421 -14.53 1.92 11.56
C LEU A 421 -15.69 1.72 10.59
N GLU A 422 -16.37 2.78 10.14
CA GLU A 422 -17.42 2.67 9.11
C GLU A 422 -16.85 2.11 7.80
N TYR A 423 -15.69 2.61 7.38
CA TYR A 423 -15.01 2.18 6.16
C TYR A 423 -14.39 0.79 6.30
N LEU A 424 -13.66 0.50 7.38
CA LEU A 424 -13.06 -0.82 7.63
C LEU A 424 -14.12 -1.92 7.70
N LYS A 425 -15.28 -1.67 8.32
CA LYS A 425 -16.41 -2.62 8.31
C LYS A 425 -17.00 -2.83 6.91
N ALA A 426 -16.99 -1.80 6.07
CA ALA A 426 -17.41 -1.94 4.67
C ALA A 426 -16.36 -2.68 3.81
N ALA A 427 -15.11 -2.70 4.27
CA ALA A 427 -13.99 -3.42 3.68
C ALA A 427 -13.83 -4.86 4.19
N GLU A 428 -14.59 -5.28 5.21
CA GLU A 428 -14.49 -6.63 5.81
C GLU A 428 -14.57 -7.73 4.74
N ASP A 429 -13.53 -8.56 4.67
CA ASP A 429 -13.51 -9.79 3.87
C ASP A 429 -13.69 -10.99 4.79
N LYS A 430 -14.59 -11.91 4.41
CA LYS A 430 -14.87 -13.10 5.22
C LYS A 430 -13.79 -14.17 5.10
N ASP A 431 -12.96 -14.05 4.08
CA ASP A 431 -11.91 -15.02 3.79
C ASP A 431 -10.52 -14.49 4.20
N GLU A 432 -10.40 -13.23 4.64
CA GLU A 432 -9.14 -12.61 5.07
C GLU A 432 -9.23 -12.13 6.53
N PRO A 433 -8.74 -12.93 7.50
CA PRO A 433 -8.78 -12.59 8.93
C PRO A 433 -8.11 -11.26 9.30
N GLU A 434 -7.15 -10.81 8.52
CA GLU A 434 -6.47 -9.51 8.71
C GLU A 434 -7.47 -8.34 8.63
N SER A 435 -8.48 -8.41 7.76
CA SER A 435 -9.54 -7.40 7.70
C SER A 435 -10.34 -7.30 9.02
N TRP A 436 -10.42 -8.40 9.78
CA TRP A 436 -11.08 -8.43 11.08
C TRP A 436 -10.19 -7.81 12.15
N VAL A 437 -8.89 -8.09 12.11
CA VAL A 437 -7.90 -7.53 13.04
C VAL A 437 -7.86 -6.01 12.92
N ASN A 438 -7.79 -5.47 11.69
CA ASN A 438 -7.85 -4.02 11.44
C ASN A 438 -9.10 -3.36 12.09
N ILE A 439 -10.26 -4.03 12.03
CA ILE A 439 -11.49 -3.53 12.68
C ILE A 439 -11.35 -3.56 14.20
N ALA A 440 -10.78 -4.64 14.76
CA ALA A 440 -10.61 -4.78 16.20
C ALA A 440 -9.61 -3.77 16.77
N GLU A 441 -8.49 -3.54 16.10
CA GLU A 441 -7.50 -2.53 16.48
C GLU A 441 -8.10 -1.13 16.49
N ALA A 442 -8.86 -0.76 15.45
CA ALA A 442 -9.59 0.50 15.42
C ALA A 442 -10.63 0.61 16.56
N MET A 443 -11.27 -0.49 16.96
CA MET A 443 -12.16 -0.51 18.13
C MET A 443 -11.40 -0.29 19.45
N ILE A 444 -10.21 -0.87 19.59
CA ILE A 444 -9.33 -0.70 20.75
C ILE A 444 -8.87 0.76 20.85
N SER A 445 -8.41 1.35 19.74
CA SER A 445 -8.03 2.76 19.69
C SER A 445 -9.20 3.68 20.08
N LEU A 446 -10.42 3.37 19.63
CA LEU A 446 -11.61 4.12 20.05
C LEU A 446 -11.91 3.94 21.54
N ALA A 447 -11.75 2.72 22.07
CA ALA A 447 -11.97 2.41 23.48
C ALA A 447 -11.00 3.18 24.40
N ASN A 448 -9.74 3.35 23.98
CA ASN A 448 -8.72 4.10 24.70
C ASN A 448 -9.07 5.59 24.89
N LEU A 449 -9.95 6.14 24.05
CA LEU A 449 -10.42 7.53 24.14
C LEU A 449 -11.62 7.72 25.09
N TYR A 450 -12.28 6.63 25.50
CA TYR A 450 -13.37 6.68 26.46
C TYR A 450 -12.88 6.74 27.91
N GLU A 451 -13.76 7.09 28.84
CA GLU A 451 -13.40 7.07 30.26
C GLU A 451 -13.15 5.62 30.71
N VAL A 452 -12.13 5.43 31.55
CA VAL A 452 -11.80 4.15 32.16
C VAL A 452 -13.03 3.58 32.89
N GLU A 453 -13.36 2.32 32.63
CA GLU A 453 -14.55 1.60 33.15
C GLU A 453 -15.90 2.18 32.67
N SER A 454 -15.90 3.01 31.62
CA SER A 454 -17.17 3.40 30.98
C SER A 454 -17.78 2.22 30.22
N LYS A 455 -19.11 2.23 30.15
CA LYS A 455 -19.86 1.18 29.45
C LYS A 455 -19.47 1.11 27.96
N GLU A 456 -19.21 2.26 27.36
CA GLU A 456 -18.78 2.41 25.97
C GLU A 456 -17.41 1.76 25.75
N GLN A 457 -16.45 2.02 26.64
CA GLN A 457 -15.12 1.40 26.60
C GLN A 457 -15.22 -0.13 26.74
N GLU A 458 -15.89 -0.62 27.79
CA GLU A 458 -16.03 -2.05 28.05
C GLU A 458 -16.68 -2.79 26.86
N GLN A 459 -17.70 -2.18 26.25
CA GLN A 459 -18.37 -2.78 25.09
C GLN A 459 -17.44 -2.87 23.87
N LEU A 460 -16.63 -1.83 23.61
CA LEU A 460 -15.68 -1.83 22.50
C LEU A 460 -14.58 -2.87 22.68
N TYR A 461 -13.97 -2.97 23.86
CA TYR A 461 -12.98 -4.03 24.14
C TYR A 461 -13.59 -5.42 24.02
N GLN A 462 -14.79 -5.66 24.57
CA GLN A 462 -15.47 -6.96 24.43
C GLN A 462 -15.78 -7.31 22.97
N ASP A 463 -16.09 -6.33 22.13
CA ASP A 463 -16.35 -6.58 20.72
C ASP A 463 -15.04 -6.79 19.94
N ALA A 464 -13.97 -6.05 20.27
CA ALA A 464 -12.63 -6.27 19.73
C ALA A 464 -12.09 -7.66 20.08
N GLU A 465 -12.18 -8.08 21.35
CA GLU A 465 -11.76 -9.40 21.84
C GLU A 465 -12.45 -10.54 21.07
N LYS A 466 -13.76 -10.43 20.82
CA LYS A 466 -14.52 -11.42 20.03
C LYS A 466 -14.00 -11.51 18.60
N ILE A 467 -13.69 -10.37 17.98
CA ILE A 467 -13.20 -10.30 16.61
C ILE A 467 -11.78 -10.87 16.52
N LEU A 468 -10.89 -10.49 17.44
CA LEU A 468 -9.52 -11.04 17.53
C LEU A 468 -9.54 -12.53 17.81
N THR A 469 -10.39 -13.01 18.72
CA THR A 469 -10.55 -14.46 18.99
C THR A 469 -10.97 -15.20 17.73
N LYS A 470 -11.90 -14.63 16.96
CA LYS A 470 -12.34 -15.21 15.68
C LYS A 470 -11.19 -15.22 14.66
N ALA A 471 -10.41 -14.13 14.55
CA ALA A 471 -9.27 -14.04 13.64
C ALA A 471 -8.16 -15.03 14.02
N ASN A 472 -7.79 -15.09 15.30
CA ASN A 472 -6.78 -15.98 15.84
C ASN A 472 -7.10 -17.47 15.60
N ASN A 473 -8.38 -17.84 15.77
CA ASN A 473 -8.86 -19.19 15.44
C ASN A 473 -8.78 -19.49 13.94
N ALA A 474 -8.98 -18.49 13.07
CA ALA A 474 -8.90 -18.66 11.62
C ALA A 474 -7.45 -18.75 11.11
N THR A 475 -6.48 -18.18 11.84
CA THR A 475 -5.06 -18.13 11.47
C THR A 475 -4.18 -19.08 12.28
N ASN A 476 -4.76 -19.96 13.10
CA ASN A 476 -4.04 -20.92 13.96
C ASN A 476 -3.05 -20.28 14.94
N GLY A 477 -3.43 -19.19 15.61
CA GLY A 477 -2.61 -18.62 16.68
C GLY A 477 -1.83 -17.36 16.30
N LYS A 478 -1.87 -16.91 15.03
CA LYS A 478 -1.11 -15.72 14.56
C LYS A 478 -1.40 -14.45 15.38
N TYR A 479 -2.57 -14.34 16.00
CA TYR A 479 -2.99 -13.13 16.72
C TYR A 479 -3.14 -13.38 18.23
N GLN A 480 -2.42 -14.37 18.76
CA GLN A 480 -2.46 -14.69 20.17
C GLN A 480 -1.85 -13.55 21.00
N ASP A 481 -0.74 -12.97 20.56
CA ASP A 481 -0.09 -11.88 21.29
C ASP A 481 -0.97 -10.63 21.34
N ALA A 482 -1.66 -10.31 20.24
CA ALA A 482 -2.65 -9.22 20.22
C ALA A 482 -3.83 -9.47 21.18
N LEU A 483 -4.23 -10.72 21.39
CA LEU A 483 -5.26 -11.09 22.36
C LEU A 483 -4.74 -10.98 23.80
N ASP A 484 -3.55 -11.49 24.06
CA ASP A 484 -2.94 -11.49 25.38
C ASP A 484 -2.68 -10.04 25.84
N ASN A 485 -2.17 -9.19 24.95
CA ASN A 485 -2.00 -7.76 25.21
C ASN A 485 -3.31 -7.03 25.52
N LEU A 486 -4.43 -7.44 24.93
CA LEU A 486 -5.75 -6.86 25.21
C LEU A 486 -6.30 -7.29 26.57
N LEU A 487 -6.03 -8.53 26.99
CA LEU A 487 -6.56 -9.12 28.22
C LEU A 487 -5.76 -8.72 29.47
N GLY A 488 -4.50 -8.30 29.30
CA GLY A 488 -3.55 -8.04 30.39
C GLY A 488 -3.16 -9.32 31.13
#